data_AF-A0A377AXF0-F1
#
_entry.id   AF-A0A377AXF0-F1
#
_cell.length_a   1.000
_cell.length_b   1.000
_cell.length_c   1.000
_cell.angle_alpha   90.00
_cell.angle_beta   90.00
_cell.angle_gamma   90.00
#
_symmetry.space_group_name_H-M   'P 1'
#
loop_
_entity.id
_entity.type
_entity.pdbx_description
1 polymer ?
#
loop_
_entity_poly.entity_id
_entity_poly.type
_entity_poly.pdbx_seq_one_letter_code
_entity_poly.pdbx_strand_id
1 'polypeptide(L)'
;MNPSIVKRCLVGTVLAITATLPGFQQLHTSVEGLKLIADYEGCRLQPYQCSAGVWTDGIGNTSGVIPGKTITERQAAEGLISKRAACGAGAGKGV
;
A
#
# COMPACT_ATOMS: atom_id res chain seq x y z
N MET A 1 3.98 9.27 -26.90
CA MET A 1 3.04 8.88 -25.82
C MET A 1 3.85 8.10 -24.81
N ASN A 2 4.40 8.74 -23.77
CA ASN A 2 5.17 8.03 -22.75
C ASN A 2 4.18 7.29 -21.86
N PRO A 3 4.12 5.95 -21.86
CA PRO A 3 3.37 5.27 -20.84
C PRO A 3 4.13 5.59 -19.55
N SER A 4 3.56 6.42 -18.69
CA SER A 4 3.99 6.44 -17.29
C SER A 4 3.87 5.00 -16.84
N ILE A 5 5.00 4.29 -16.76
CA ILE A 5 5.10 2.96 -16.19
C ILE A 5 4.82 3.17 -14.72
N VAL A 6 3.54 3.28 -14.38
CA VAL A 6 3.06 3.06 -13.03
C VAL A 6 3.46 1.61 -12.80
N LYS A 7 4.55 1.40 -12.06
CA LYS A 7 4.99 0.07 -11.66
C LYS A 7 3.89 -0.51 -10.76
N ARG A 8 2.90 -1.11 -11.40
CA ARG A 8 1.82 -1.84 -10.76
C ARG A 8 2.42 -3.15 -10.27
N CYS A 9 2.29 -3.40 -8.98
CA CYS A 9 2.71 -4.67 -8.39
C CYS A 9 1.66 -5.74 -8.67
N LEU A 10 2.09 -6.99 -8.73
CA LEU A 10 1.16 -8.11 -8.84
C LEU A 10 0.48 -8.32 -7.50
N VAL A 11 -0.79 -7.93 -7.40
CA VAL A 11 -1.62 -8.07 -6.19
C VAL A 11 -1.54 -9.48 -5.62
N GLY A 12 -1.62 -10.51 -6.49
CA GLY A 12 -1.48 -11.91 -6.07
C GLY A 12 -0.14 -12.24 -5.40
N THR A 13 0.97 -11.70 -5.91
CA THR A 13 2.31 -11.89 -5.32
C THR A 13 2.41 -11.18 -3.97
N VAL A 14 1.91 -9.95 -3.89
CA VAL A 14 1.92 -9.16 -2.65
C VAL A 14 1.09 -9.85 -1.56
N LEU A 15 -0.08 -10.38 -1.90
CA LEU A 15 -0.93 -11.17 -0.97
C LEU A 15 -0.24 -12.46 -0.50
N ALA A 16 0.40 -13.19 -1.42
CA ALA A 16 1.15 -14.39 -1.07
C ALA A 16 2.29 -14.07 -0.10
N ILE A 17 3.04 -12.99 -0.34
CA ILE A 17 4.08 -12.52 0.59
C ILE A 17 3.45 -12.10 1.93
N THR A 18 2.34 -11.38 1.90
CA THR A 18 1.62 -10.93 3.10
C THR A 18 1.23 -12.11 3.99
N ALA A 19 0.75 -13.21 3.42
CA ALA A 19 0.39 -14.42 4.16
C ALA A 19 1.60 -15.11 4.85
N THR A 20 2.83 -14.84 4.38
CA THR A 20 4.06 -15.39 4.99
C THR A 20 4.65 -14.50 6.09
N LEU A 21 4.14 -13.28 6.27
CA LEU A 21 4.68 -12.33 7.23
C LEU A 21 4.06 -12.52 8.63
N PRO A 22 4.85 -12.36 9.71
CA PRO A 22 4.42 -12.65 11.08
C PRO A 22 3.34 -11.71 11.64
N GLY A 23 3.01 -10.61 10.94
CA GLY A 23 1.93 -9.70 11.30
C GLY A 23 0.58 -10.03 10.63
N PHE A 24 0.53 -11.02 9.72
CA PHE A 24 -0.71 -11.39 9.04
C PHE A 24 -1.85 -11.75 10.01
N GLN A 25 -1.52 -12.39 11.13
CA GLN A 25 -2.46 -12.79 12.17
C GLN A 25 -3.10 -11.59 12.91
N GLN A 26 -2.53 -10.39 12.81
CA GLN A 26 -3.10 -9.18 13.40
C GLN A 26 -4.12 -8.50 12.48
N LEU A 27 -4.20 -8.90 11.20
CA LEU A 27 -5.24 -8.41 10.32
C LEU A 27 -6.57 -9.09 10.65
N HIS A 28 -7.57 -8.28 10.97
CA HIS A 28 -8.97 -8.72 11.08
C HIS A 28 -9.63 -9.02 9.73
N THR A 29 -8.89 -8.92 8.62
CA THR A 29 -9.42 -9.11 7.26
C THR A 29 -8.95 -10.45 6.71
N SER A 30 -9.87 -11.26 6.17
CA SER A 30 -9.54 -12.53 5.53
C SER A 30 -8.69 -12.33 4.27
N VAL A 31 -8.05 -13.39 3.78
CA VAL A 31 -7.25 -13.36 2.53
C VAL A 31 -8.11 -12.89 1.34
N GLU A 32 -9.35 -13.36 1.26
CA GLU A 32 -10.31 -12.95 0.24
C GLU A 32 -10.67 -11.47 0.36
N GLY A 33 -10.86 -10.98 1.59
CA GLY A 33 -11.11 -9.56 1.85
C GLY A 33 -9.91 -8.69 1.49
N LEU A 34 -8.68 -9.15 1.77
CA LEU A 34 -7.46 -8.45 1.37
C LEU A 34 -7.28 -8.43 -0.13
N LYS A 35 -7.64 -9.51 -0.83
CA LYS A 35 -7.68 -9.54 -2.29
C LYS A 35 -8.65 -8.51 -2.84
N LEU A 36 -9.86 -8.45 -2.27
CA LEU A 36 -10.86 -7.47 -2.68
C LEU A 36 -10.38 -6.02 -2.47
N ILE A 37 -9.75 -5.74 -1.32
CA ILE A 37 -9.18 -4.43 -1.02
C ILE A 37 -8.04 -4.11 -2.00
N ALA A 38 -7.15 -5.05 -2.26
CA ALA A 38 -6.01 -4.85 -3.14
C ALA A 38 -6.44 -4.67 -4.61
N ASP A 39 -7.51 -5.35 -5.04
CA ASP A 39 -8.11 -5.17 -6.36
C ASP A 39 -8.85 -3.82 -6.45
N TYR A 40 -9.45 -3.34 -5.36
CA TYR A 40 -10.18 -2.06 -5.31
C TYR A 40 -9.25 -0.84 -5.22
N GLU A 41 -8.27 -0.86 -4.32
CA GLU A 41 -7.27 0.20 -4.13
C GLU A 41 -6.23 0.21 -5.26
N GLY A 42 -5.93 -0.98 -5.79
CA GLY A 42 -4.80 -1.20 -6.69
C GLY A 42 -3.46 -1.17 -5.95
N CYS A 43 -2.45 -1.77 -6.58
CA CYS A 43 -1.09 -1.83 -6.04
C CYS A 43 -0.15 -0.90 -6.81
N ARG A 44 0.45 0.09 -6.15
CA ARG A 44 1.39 1.06 -6.75
C ARG A 44 2.74 1.07 -6.04
N LEU A 45 3.80 0.64 -6.73
CA LEU A 45 5.16 0.66 -6.17
C LEU A 45 5.78 2.07 -6.14
N GLN A 46 5.25 2.99 -6.94
CA GLN A 46 5.67 4.38 -6.93
C GLN A 46 4.82 5.15 -5.92
N PRO A 47 5.43 5.83 -4.94
CA PRO A 47 4.70 6.72 -4.05
C PRO A 47 3.96 7.80 -4.83
N TYR A 48 2.72 8.06 -4.44
CA TYR A 48 1.89 9.13 -4.99
C TYR A 48 1.28 9.94 -3.84
N GLN A 49 1.00 11.21 -4.09
CA GLN A 49 0.20 12.01 -3.16
C GLN A 49 -1.27 11.87 -3.50
N CYS A 50 -2.09 11.66 -2.49
CA CYS A 50 -3.52 11.78 -2.64
C CYS A 50 -3.95 13.27 -2.61
N SER A 51 -5.22 13.55 -2.90
CA SER A 51 -5.77 14.92 -2.92
C SER A 51 -5.68 15.65 -1.59
N ALA A 52 -5.52 14.92 -0.47
CA ALA A 52 -5.29 15.48 0.86
C ALA A 52 -3.81 15.79 1.17
N GLY A 53 -2.90 15.61 0.20
CA GLY A 53 -1.46 15.86 0.37
C GLY A 53 -0.69 14.78 1.12
N VAL A 54 -1.35 13.67 1.49
CA VAL A 54 -0.72 12.53 2.17
C VAL A 54 -0.03 11.63 1.16
N TRP A 55 1.20 11.21 1.47
CA TRP A 55 1.95 10.25 0.66
C TRP A 55 1.42 8.85 0.84
N THR A 56 1.22 8.15 -0.27
CA THR A 56 0.67 6.80 -0.32
C THR A 56 1.49 5.92 -1.25
N ASP A 57 1.77 4.68 -0.85
CA ASP A 57 2.41 3.67 -1.67
C ASP A 57 1.77 2.27 -1.45
N GLY A 58 2.20 1.29 -2.24
CA GLY A 58 1.76 -0.09 -2.14
C GLY A 58 0.25 -0.23 -2.37
N ILE A 59 -0.42 -0.88 -1.42
CA ILE A 59 -1.88 -1.05 -1.38
C ILE A 59 -2.43 -0.15 -0.28
N GLY A 60 -2.54 1.15 -0.57
CA GLY A 60 -3.12 2.14 0.36
C GLY A 60 -2.31 2.36 1.64
N ASN A 61 -0.98 2.16 1.64
CA ASN A 61 -0.12 2.43 2.78
C ASN A 61 0.24 3.91 2.86
N THR A 62 0.02 4.55 4.01
CA THR A 62 0.39 5.97 4.25
C THR A 62 1.45 6.13 5.35
N SER A 63 1.92 5.04 5.93
CA SER A 63 2.89 5.07 7.02
C SER A 63 4.31 4.87 6.49
N GLY A 64 5.24 5.77 6.84
CA GLY A 64 6.65 5.65 6.46
C GLY A 64 6.93 5.82 4.96
N VAL A 65 6.01 6.40 4.20
CA VAL A 65 6.16 6.62 2.76
C VAL A 65 7.17 7.73 2.49
N ILE A 66 8.23 7.41 1.74
CA ILE A 66 9.28 8.36 1.36
C ILE A 66 9.01 8.85 -0.06
N PRO A 67 8.83 10.17 -0.28
CA PRO A 67 8.62 10.74 -1.61
C PRO A 67 9.74 10.36 -2.58
N GLY A 68 9.37 9.93 -3.79
CA GLY A 68 10.31 9.60 -4.85
C GLY A 68 11.03 8.26 -4.69
N LYS A 69 10.87 7.54 -3.56
CA LYS A 69 11.48 6.23 -3.35
C LYS A 69 10.51 5.12 -3.76
N THR A 70 10.79 4.46 -4.88
CA THR A 70 10.02 3.26 -5.28
C THR A 70 10.20 2.15 -4.24
N ILE A 71 9.09 1.53 -3.85
CA ILE A 71 9.09 0.38 -2.93
C ILE A 71 9.07 -0.94 -3.72
N THR A 72 9.34 -2.05 -3.03
CA THR A 72 9.26 -3.41 -3.56
C THR A 72 7.92 -4.07 -3.22
N GLU A 73 7.59 -5.17 -3.87
CA GLU A 73 6.37 -5.96 -3.57
C GLU A 73 6.34 -6.45 -2.12
N ARG A 74 7.50 -6.78 -1.54
CA ARG A 74 7.61 -7.14 -0.12
C ARG A 74 7.27 -5.96 0.78
N GLN A 75 7.79 -4.77 0.47
CA GLN A 75 7.46 -3.56 1.24
C GLN A 75 5.99 -3.19 1.11
N ALA A 76 5.38 -3.41 -0.07
CA ALA A 76 3.94 -3.25 -0.25
C ALA A 76 3.15 -4.24 0.62
N ALA A 77 3.63 -5.49 0.77
CA ALA A 77 3.03 -6.49 1.66
C ALA A 77 3.18 -6.12 3.14
N GLU A 78 4.35 -5.63 3.54
CA GLU A 78 4.60 -5.13 4.91
C GLU A 78 3.68 -3.93 5.24
N GLY A 79 3.54 -2.99 4.31
CA GLY A 79 2.64 -1.85 4.43
C GLY A 79 1.16 -2.26 4.51
N LEU A 80 0.77 -3.31 3.78
CA LEU A 80 -0.59 -3.88 3.84
C LEU A 80 -0.92 -4.42 5.23
N ILE A 81 0.04 -5.05 5.91
CA ILE A 81 -0.12 -5.53 7.29
C ILE A 81 -0.15 -4.39 8.29
N SER A 82 0.66 -3.35 8.06
CA SER A 82 0.75 -2.20 8.96
C SER A 82 -0.44 -1.24 8.89
N LYS A 83 -1.48 -1.55 8.12
CA LYS A 83 -2.56 -0.63 7.72
C LYS A 83 -3.07 0.25 8.88
N ARG A 84 -2.70 1.53 8.84
CA ARG A 84 -3.33 2.62 9.59
C ARG A 84 -3.60 3.73 8.58
N ALA A 85 -4.88 4.05 8.38
CA ALA A 85 -5.42 5.13 7.56
C ALA A 85 -5.32 4.98 6.03
N ALA A 86 -6.48 4.94 5.37
CA ALA A 86 -6.60 5.37 3.99
C ALA A 86 -6.47 6.90 3.92
N CYS A 87 -6.16 7.44 2.73
CA CYS A 87 -6.19 8.88 2.50
C CYS A 87 -7.59 9.43 2.84
N GLY A 88 -7.71 10.06 4.02
CA GLY A 88 -8.99 10.48 4.60
C GLY A 88 -8.98 10.48 6.13
N ALA A 89 -8.14 9.66 6.78
CA ALA A 89 -7.91 9.76 8.22
C ALA A 89 -6.69 10.65 8.48
N GLY A 90 -6.95 11.88 8.93
CA GLY A 90 -6.00 12.99 8.93
C GLY A 90 -4.64 12.70 9.58
N ALA A 91 -3.59 13.15 8.90
CA ALA A 91 -2.34 13.55 9.53
C ALA A 91 -2.02 14.98 9.06
N GLY A 92 -2.67 15.94 9.72
CA GLY A 92 -2.15 17.29 9.80
C GLY A 92 -0.93 17.33 10.74
N LYS A 93 -0.05 18.30 10.45
CA LYS A 93 1.18 18.74 11.16
C LYS A 93 2.45 18.02 10.67
N GLY A 94 3.38 18.67 9.95
CA GLY A 94 3.65 20.11 9.88
C GLY A 94 4.28 20.61 11.18
N VAL A 95 5.51 20.16 11.46
CA VAL A 95 6.70 20.84 12.02
C VAL A 95 7.82 19.82 12.14
#